data_AF-A0A9P5P631-F1
#
_entry.id   AF-A0A9P5P631-F1
#
_cell.length_a   1.000
_cell.length_b   1.000
_cell.length_c   1.000
_cell.angle_alpha   90.00
_cell.angle_beta   90.00
_cell.angle_gamma   90.00
#
_symmetry.space_group_name_H-M   'P 1'
#
loop_
_entity.id
_entity.type
_entity.pdbx_description
1 polymer ?
#
loop_
_entity_poly.entity_id
_entity_poly.type
_entity_poly.pdbx_seq_one_letter_code
_entity_poly.pdbx_strand_id
1 'polypeptide(L)'
;MVKDVVEVMDNPVAHPDIQFTDLFIITANTSSPFALPFFTYTHLTFIYAHQNDLPKCKALIEDKDGKPTTVSTYDIAKLCNKLGIPKESGKLEGLTFSKYQEASKNYYAFEVMCTKGRVNSVQANWYAWHFQFFLRKPDSKELYPFWKPIEFDLCQQRILHPTPFNIEIYRGAWLKAEITRDNQETQEVATSAVLSANSGSFFAHCHIILQTTRTLPNSTI
;
A
#
# COMPACT_ATOMS: atom_id res chain seq x y z
N MET A 1 -10.66 33.30 -14.11
CA MET A 1 -11.72 32.47 -13.50
C MET A 1 -11.83 31.19 -14.30
N VAL A 2 -11.09 30.16 -13.92
CA VAL A 2 -11.26 28.82 -14.50
C VAL A 2 -12.45 28.22 -13.77
N LYS A 3 -13.53 27.92 -14.50
CA LYS A 3 -14.63 27.12 -13.99
C LYS A 3 -14.06 25.72 -13.77
N ASP A 4 -13.81 25.37 -12.52
CA ASP A 4 -13.58 23.98 -12.15
C ASP A 4 -14.82 23.21 -12.55
N VAL A 5 -14.68 22.44 -13.63
CA VAL A 5 -15.64 21.41 -13.99
C VAL A 5 -15.59 20.40 -12.86
N VAL A 6 -16.58 20.47 -11.97
CA VAL A 6 -16.90 19.36 -11.07
C VAL A 6 -17.42 18.25 -11.98
N GLU A 7 -16.49 17.49 -12.55
CA GLU A 7 -16.81 16.23 -13.19
C GLU A 7 -17.42 15.34 -12.11
N VAL A 8 -18.72 15.12 -12.26
CA VAL A 8 -19.51 14.23 -11.42
C VAL A 8 -18.85 12.86 -11.45
N MET A 9 -18.51 12.39 -10.24
CA MET A 9 -17.88 11.10 -9.94
C MET A 9 -18.48 9.96 -10.76
N ASP A 10 -17.63 9.25 -11.51
CA ASP A 10 -17.87 7.82 -11.70
C ASP A 10 -17.80 7.18 -10.33
N ASN A 11 -18.97 6.87 -9.78
CA ASN A 11 -19.12 6.14 -8.53
C ASN A 11 -18.41 4.79 -8.72
N PRO A 12 -17.27 4.52 -8.07
CA PRO A 12 -16.61 3.24 -8.21
C PRO A 12 -17.46 2.24 -7.41
N VAL A 13 -18.48 1.70 -8.06
CA VAL A 13 -19.32 0.66 -7.49
C VAL A 13 -18.37 -0.49 -7.14
N ALA A 14 -18.34 -0.88 -5.87
CA ALA A 14 -17.66 -2.09 -5.43
C ALA A 14 -18.11 -3.27 -6.30
N HIS A 15 -17.34 -4.36 -6.31
CA HIS A 15 -17.85 -5.59 -6.94
C HIS A 15 -19.24 -5.90 -6.33
N PRO A 16 -20.28 -6.17 -7.16
CA PRO A 16 -21.68 -6.21 -6.71
C PRO A 16 -21.97 -7.26 -5.61
N ASP A 17 -21.02 -8.15 -5.34
CA ASP A 17 -21.11 -9.25 -4.37
C ASP A 17 -20.40 -8.98 -3.04
N ILE A 18 -19.79 -7.81 -2.85
CA ILE A 18 -19.05 -7.51 -1.62
C ILE A 18 -20.03 -7.03 -0.53
N GLN A 19 -20.19 -7.86 0.50
CA GLN A 19 -20.98 -7.54 1.68
C GLN A 19 -20.07 -7.34 2.90
N PHE A 20 -20.24 -6.21 3.60
CA PHE A 20 -19.59 -5.97 4.88
C PHE A 20 -20.54 -6.37 6.00
N THR A 21 -20.12 -7.33 6.84
CA THR A 21 -20.90 -7.77 8.00
C THR A 21 -21.01 -6.64 9.04
N ASP A 22 -22.09 -6.60 9.82
CA ASP A 22 -22.25 -5.62 10.91
C ASP A 22 -21.05 -5.65 11.88
N LEU A 23 -20.54 -6.84 12.18
CA LEU A 23 -19.37 -7.01 13.05
C LEU A 23 -18.11 -6.33 12.47
N PHE A 24 -17.98 -6.29 11.15
CA PHE A 24 -16.88 -5.59 10.46
C PHE A 24 -17.01 -4.06 10.64
N ILE A 25 -18.22 -3.52 10.49
CA ILE A 25 -18.51 -2.10 10.72
C ILE A 25 -18.29 -1.73 12.19
N ILE A 26 -18.82 -2.52 13.14
CA ILE A 26 -18.63 -2.32 14.58
C ILE A 26 -17.13 -2.29 14.89
N THR A 27 -16.38 -3.27 14.40
CA THR A 27 -14.92 -3.34 14.64
C THR A 27 -14.19 -2.10 14.16
N ALA A 28 -14.50 -1.57 12.98
CA ALA A 28 -13.86 -0.35 12.48
C ALA A 28 -14.14 0.89 13.33
N ASN A 29 -15.31 0.95 13.97
CA ASN A 29 -15.70 2.09 14.81
C ASN A 29 -15.14 2.00 16.24
N THR A 30 -14.72 0.82 16.69
CA THR A 30 -14.32 0.56 18.09
C THR A 30 -12.84 0.23 18.27
N SER A 31 -12.14 -0.05 17.17
CA SER A 31 -10.76 -0.56 17.20
C SER A 31 -9.92 0.17 16.17
N SER A 32 -8.61 -0.14 16.13
CA SER A 32 -7.70 0.42 15.13
C SER A 32 -8.24 0.19 13.70
N PRO A 33 -8.06 1.16 12.79
CA PRO A 33 -8.58 1.06 11.42
C PRO A 33 -7.97 -0.15 10.71
N PHE A 34 -8.81 -0.91 10.00
CA PHE A 34 -8.39 -2.05 9.19
C PHE A 34 -7.23 -1.68 8.24
N ALA A 35 -6.33 -2.63 8.02
CA ALA A 35 -5.30 -2.49 7.01
C ALA A 35 -5.91 -2.66 5.62
N LEU A 36 -5.36 -2.01 4.60
CA LEU A 36 -5.91 -2.09 3.24
C LEU A 36 -6.02 -3.53 2.70
N PRO A 37 -5.11 -4.48 2.99
CA PRO A 37 -5.22 -5.87 2.55
C PRO A 37 -6.53 -6.57 2.93
N PHE A 38 -7.19 -6.17 4.03
CA PHE A 38 -8.51 -6.70 4.40
C PHE A 38 -9.54 -6.51 3.31
N PHE A 39 -9.38 -5.47 2.49
CA PHE A 39 -10.32 -5.06 1.46
C PHE A 39 -10.05 -5.71 0.10
N THR A 40 -9.09 -6.62 0.00
CA THR A 40 -9.02 -7.50 -1.17
C THR A 40 -10.24 -8.43 -1.20
N TYR A 41 -10.75 -8.73 -2.38
CA TYR A 41 -11.84 -9.65 -2.64
C TYR A 41 -11.62 -10.99 -1.94
N THR A 42 -10.41 -11.56 -2.07
CA THR A 42 -10.04 -12.83 -1.42
C THR A 42 -10.27 -12.78 0.10
N HIS A 43 -9.83 -11.72 0.77
CA HIS A 43 -10.00 -11.59 2.21
C HIS A 43 -11.44 -11.25 2.60
N LEU A 44 -12.13 -10.37 1.87
CA LEU A 44 -13.52 -10.02 2.14
C LEU A 44 -14.44 -11.24 1.99
N THR A 45 -14.29 -12.02 0.91
CA THR A 45 -15.05 -13.26 0.70
C THR A 45 -14.78 -14.27 1.80
N PHE A 46 -13.50 -14.45 2.20
CA PHE A 46 -13.16 -15.35 3.30
C PHE A 46 -13.80 -14.91 4.61
N ILE A 47 -13.74 -13.62 4.93
CA ILE A 47 -14.30 -13.06 6.16
C ILE A 47 -15.80 -13.27 6.21
N TYR A 48 -16.50 -12.98 5.11
CA TYR A 48 -17.93 -13.16 5.00
C TYR A 48 -18.34 -14.63 5.20
N ALA A 49 -17.66 -15.55 4.52
CA ALA A 49 -17.96 -16.98 4.57
C ALA A 49 -17.70 -17.60 5.95
N HIS A 50 -16.71 -17.10 6.71
CA HIS A 50 -16.28 -17.70 7.98
C HIS A 50 -16.56 -16.82 9.21
N GLN A 51 -17.43 -15.81 9.09
CA GLN A 51 -17.66 -14.78 10.13
C GLN A 51 -17.94 -15.34 11.53
N ASN A 52 -18.53 -16.54 11.63
CA ASN A 52 -18.82 -17.20 12.90
C ASN A 52 -17.56 -17.74 13.60
N ASP A 53 -16.57 -18.22 12.84
CA ASP A 53 -15.35 -18.89 13.30
C ASP A 53 -14.12 -17.98 13.31
N LEU A 54 -14.31 -16.70 12.99
CA LEU A 54 -13.26 -15.69 13.07
C LEU A 54 -12.98 -15.30 14.52
N PRO A 55 -11.72 -14.99 14.85
CA PRO A 55 -11.34 -14.58 16.19
C PRO A 55 -12.03 -13.27 16.57
N LYS A 56 -12.68 -13.27 17.74
CA LYS A 56 -13.44 -12.15 18.28
C LYS A 56 -12.89 -11.75 19.64
N CYS A 57 -13.01 -10.47 19.96
CA CYS A 57 -12.76 -9.94 21.29
C CYS A 57 -13.93 -9.04 21.72
N LYS A 58 -13.87 -8.56 22.97
CA LYS A 58 -14.85 -7.65 23.55
C LYS A 58 -14.24 -6.26 23.58
N ALA A 59 -14.98 -5.26 23.12
CA ALA A 59 -14.63 -3.85 23.23
C ALA A 59 -15.65 -3.14 24.13
N LEU A 60 -15.15 -2.22 24.96
CA LEU A 60 -16.00 -1.31 25.73
C LEU A 60 -16.30 -0.08 24.88
N ILE A 61 -17.57 0.23 24.72
CA ILE A 61 -18.06 1.44 24.05
C ILE A 61 -19.03 2.18 24.97
N GLU A 62 -19.25 3.46 24.71
CA GLU A 62 -20.37 4.18 25.30
C GLU A 62 -21.63 3.95 24.47
N ASP A 63 -22.74 3.65 25.12
CA ASP A 63 -24.04 3.63 24.47
C ASP A 63 -24.57 5.06 24.22
N LYS A 64 -25.80 5.16 23.68
CA LYS A 64 -26.42 6.47 23.36
C LYS A 64 -26.66 7.34 24.61
N ASP A 65 -26.71 6.74 25.79
CA ASP A 65 -26.92 7.41 27.07
C ASP A 65 -25.60 7.64 27.83
N GLY A 66 -24.45 7.38 27.19
CA GLY A 66 -23.12 7.53 27.77
C GLY A 66 -22.72 6.44 28.75
N LYS A 67 -23.46 5.31 28.81
CA LYS A 67 -23.13 4.20 29.70
C LYS A 67 -22.18 3.21 29.03
N PRO A 68 -21.20 2.67 29.77
CA PRO A 68 -20.29 1.67 29.23
C PRO A 68 -21.06 0.37 28.90
N THR A 69 -21.01 -0.03 27.65
CA THR A 69 -21.56 -1.28 27.12
C THR A 69 -20.45 -2.08 26.45
N THR A 70 -20.52 -3.41 26.57
CA THR A 70 -19.58 -4.29 25.90
C THR A 70 -20.16 -4.79 24.59
N VAL A 71 -19.41 -4.62 23.49
CA VAL A 71 -19.74 -5.17 22.17
C VAL A 71 -18.71 -6.19 21.71
N SER A 72 -19.13 -7.13 20.87
CA SER A 72 -18.21 -8.05 20.20
C SER A 72 -17.59 -7.35 18.99
N THR A 73 -16.29 -7.56 18.79
CA THR A 73 -15.53 -7.06 17.64
C THR A 73 -14.61 -8.17 17.11
N TYR A 74 -14.06 -8.02 15.91
CA TYR A 74 -12.98 -8.89 15.47
C TYR A 74 -11.69 -8.56 16.23
N ASP A 75 -10.98 -9.61 16.65
CA ASP A 75 -9.62 -9.48 17.15
C ASP A 75 -8.69 -9.27 15.94
N ILE A 76 -8.46 -8.00 15.59
CA ILE A 76 -7.69 -7.60 14.40
C ILE A 76 -6.31 -8.26 14.37
N ALA A 77 -5.63 -8.33 15.51
CA ALA A 77 -4.29 -8.90 15.58
C ALA A 77 -4.27 -10.41 15.26
N LYS A 78 -5.24 -11.17 15.79
CA LYS A 78 -5.39 -12.59 15.45
C LYS A 78 -5.92 -12.79 14.03
N LEU A 79 -6.79 -11.89 13.56
CA LEU A 79 -7.34 -11.96 12.21
C LEU A 79 -6.27 -11.68 11.16
N CYS A 80 -5.38 -10.70 11.37
CA CYS A 80 -4.20 -10.48 10.53
C CYS A 80 -3.35 -11.76 10.42
N ASN A 81 -3.04 -12.40 11.55
CA ASN A 81 -2.30 -13.66 11.55
C ASN A 81 -3.02 -14.76 10.76
N LYS A 82 -4.34 -14.89 10.92
CA LYS A 82 -5.16 -15.90 10.22
C LYS A 82 -5.22 -15.67 8.71
N LEU A 83 -5.14 -14.41 8.28
CA LEU A 83 -5.17 -14.01 6.87
C LEU A 83 -3.76 -13.84 6.26
N GLY A 84 -2.69 -14.05 7.02
CA GLY A 84 -1.32 -13.81 6.56
C GLY A 84 -1.01 -12.33 6.26
N ILE A 85 -1.74 -11.40 6.89
CA ILE A 85 -1.49 -9.96 6.75
C ILE A 85 -0.39 -9.57 7.76
N PRO A 86 0.75 -8.99 7.32
CA PRO A 86 1.82 -8.67 8.25
C PRO A 86 1.42 -7.55 9.22
N LYS A 87 1.83 -7.68 10.49
CA LYS A 87 1.46 -6.77 11.59
C LYS A 87 2.20 -5.45 11.58
N GLU A 88 3.47 -5.44 11.17
CA GLU A 88 4.38 -4.29 11.27
C GLU A 88 4.61 -3.57 9.95
N SER A 89 4.20 -4.20 8.85
CA SER A 89 4.25 -3.58 7.55
C SER A 89 3.24 -2.47 7.47
N GLY A 90 3.68 -1.27 7.13
CA GLY A 90 2.81 -0.13 6.91
C GLY A 90 1.74 -0.41 5.85
N LYS A 91 0.59 -0.95 6.27
CA LYS A 91 -0.71 -1.22 5.62
C LYS A 91 -0.78 -1.68 4.15
N LEU A 92 0.32 -1.79 3.40
CA LEU A 92 0.38 -2.09 1.97
C LEU A 92 1.41 -3.15 1.57
N GLU A 93 2.30 -3.56 2.47
CA GLU A 93 3.31 -4.56 2.14
C GLU A 93 2.64 -5.89 1.80
N GLY A 94 3.12 -6.54 0.73
CA GLY A 94 2.50 -7.73 0.16
C GLY A 94 1.34 -7.48 -0.81
N LEU A 95 0.83 -6.24 -0.96
CA LEU A 95 -0.10 -5.93 -2.05
C LEU A 95 0.65 -5.68 -3.35
N THR A 96 0.17 -6.30 -4.43
CA THR A 96 0.52 -5.91 -5.80
C THR A 96 -0.28 -4.67 -6.20
N PHE A 97 0.16 -3.95 -7.24
CA PHE A 97 -0.58 -2.77 -7.73
C PHE A 97 -2.04 -3.10 -8.10
N SER A 98 -2.28 -4.26 -8.71
CA SER A 98 -3.64 -4.71 -9.03
C SER A 98 -4.48 -4.95 -7.76
N LYS A 99 -3.89 -5.57 -6.73
CA LYS A 99 -4.58 -5.77 -5.45
C LYS A 99 -4.79 -4.47 -4.67
N TYR A 100 -3.92 -3.49 -4.84
CA TYR A 100 -4.14 -2.14 -4.34
C TYR A 100 -5.32 -1.43 -5.02
N GLN A 101 -5.45 -1.52 -6.34
CA GLN A 101 -6.59 -0.97 -7.08
C GLN A 101 -7.92 -1.61 -6.64
N GLU A 102 -7.93 -2.92 -6.44
CA GLU A 102 -9.08 -3.66 -5.94
C GLU A 102 -9.43 -3.24 -4.50
N ALA A 103 -8.44 -3.26 -3.61
CA ALA A 103 -8.65 -2.97 -2.20
C ALA A 103 -9.04 -1.51 -1.93
N SER A 104 -8.48 -0.54 -2.66
CA SER A 104 -8.83 0.88 -2.54
C SER A 104 -10.29 1.16 -2.89
N LYS A 105 -10.81 0.54 -3.95
CA LYS A 105 -12.24 0.63 -4.32
C LYS A 105 -13.14 0.07 -3.22
N ASN A 106 -12.82 -1.11 -2.71
CA ASN A 106 -13.60 -1.76 -1.66
C ASN A 106 -13.51 -1.00 -0.32
N TYR A 107 -12.35 -0.45 0.01
CA TYR A 107 -12.15 0.40 1.18
C TYR A 107 -13.00 1.67 1.09
N TYR A 108 -13.02 2.34 -0.08
CA TYR A 108 -13.88 3.50 -0.28
C TYR A 108 -15.37 3.16 -0.11
N ALA A 109 -15.84 2.07 -0.71
CA ALA A 109 -17.22 1.62 -0.55
C ALA A 109 -17.58 1.33 0.92
N PHE A 110 -16.64 0.74 1.67
CA PHE A 110 -16.78 0.54 3.10
C PHE A 110 -16.90 1.86 3.88
N GLU A 111 -16.07 2.85 3.61
CA GLU A 111 -16.15 4.17 4.27
C GLU A 111 -17.47 4.90 3.96
N VAL A 112 -17.98 4.77 2.72
CA VAL A 112 -19.32 5.25 2.36
C VAL A 112 -20.40 4.55 3.18
N MET A 113 -20.29 3.23 3.38
CA MET A 113 -21.22 2.48 4.24
C MET A 113 -21.13 2.90 5.72
N CYS A 114 -19.93 3.03 6.29
CA CYS A 114 -19.72 3.48 7.67
C CYS A 114 -20.33 4.87 7.92
N THR A 115 -20.34 5.72 6.91
CA THR A 115 -20.95 7.05 6.97
C THR A 115 -22.45 7.04 6.68
N LYS A 116 -23.11 5.87 6.76
CA LYS A 116 -24.53 5.62 6.48
C LYS A 116 -24.93 6.06 5.07
N GLY A 117 -24.09 5.78 4.08
CA GLY A 117 -24.33 6.16 2.69
C GLY A 117 -24.10 7.64 2.40
N ARG A 118 -23.52 8.42 3.33
CA ARG A 118 -23.17 9.82 3.09
C ARG A 118 -21.89 9.88 2.26
N VAL A 119 -22.08 9.79 0.94
CA VAL A 119 -21.02 9.93 -0.09
C VAL A 119 -20.21 11.22 0.10
N ASN A 120 -20.81 12.27 0.65
CA ASN A 120 -20.18 13.57 0.90
C ASN A 120 -19.58 13.74 2.30
N SER A 121 -19.40 12.67 3.08
CA SER A 121 -18.70 12.80 4.36
C SER A 121 -17.24 13.21 4.14
N VAL A 122 -16.69 14.05 5.01
CA VAL A 122 -15.27 14.46 4.96
C VAL A 122 -14.34 13.25 4.96
N GLN A 123 -14.72 12.20 5.68
CA GLN A 123 -13.99 10.93 5.76
C GLN A 123 -14.00 10.17 4.43
N ALA A 124 -15.18 9.86 3.87
CA ALA A 124 -15.28 9.09 2.63
C ALA A 124 -14.66 9.86 1.45
N ASN A 125 -14.86 11.17 1.40
CA ASN A 125 -14.24 12.04 0.40
C ASN A 125 -12.72 12.02 0.48
N TRP A 126 -12.15 12.07 1.70
CA TRP A 126 -10.70 11.99 1.85
C TRP A 126 -10.13 10.72 1.20
N TYR A 127 -10.72 9.55 1.47
CA TYR A 127 -10.26 8.29 0.88
C TYR A 127 -10.47 8.23 -0.63
N ALA A 128 -11.58 8.79 -1.15
CA ALA A 128 -11.79 8.90 -2.59
C ALA A 128 -10.65 9.68 -3.25
N TRP A 129 -10.36 10.89 -2.76
CA TRP A 129 -9.31 11.75 -3.31
C TRP A 129 -7.91 11.15 -3.11
N HIS A 130 -7.65 10.56 -1.93
CA HIS A 130 -6.39 9.88 -1.61
C HIS A 130 -6.06 8.78 -2.62
N PHE A 131 -6.96 7.83 -2.82
CA PHE A 131 -6.73 6.71 -3.74
C PHE A 131 -6.71 7.18 -5.21
N GLN A 132 -7.65 8.05 -5.60
CA GLN A 132 -7.72 8.51 -6.99
C GLN A 132 -6.52 9.35 -7.40
N PHE A 133 -5.95 10.15 -6.49
CA PHE A 133 -4.77 10.95 -6.81
C PHE A 133 -3.66 10.07 -7.38
N PHE A 134 -3.35 8.96 -6.70
CA PHE A 134 -2.31 8.04 -7.13
C PHE A 134 -2.74 7.24 -8.35
N LEU A 135 -3.95 6.65 -8.33
CA LEU A 135 -4.42 5.77 -9.41
C LEU A 135 -4.62 6.48 -10.76
N ARG A 136 -4.80 7.81 -10.77
CA ARG A 136 -4.92 8.61 -12.01
C ARG A 136 -3.57 9.02 -12.60
N LYS A 137 -2.45 8.73 -11.95
CA LYS A 137 -1.12 9.04 -12.49
C LYS A 137 -0.76 8.05 -13.59
N PRO A 138 -0.18 8.53 -14.72
CA PRO A 138 0.19 7.67 -15.84
C PRO A 138 1.16 6.56 -15.40
N ASP A 139 2.12 6.91 -14.56
CA ASP A 139 3.20 6.00 -14.15
C ASP A 139 2.92 5.33 -12.79
N SER A 140 1.64 5.34 -12.35
CA SER A 140 1.24 4.83 -11.03
C SER A 140 1.63 3.38 -10.81
N LYS A 141 1.53 2.53 -11.84
CA LYS A 141 1.94 1.13 -11.75
C LYS A 141 3.43 0.97 -11.49
N GLU A 142 4.25 1.75 -12.18
CA GLU A 142 5.71 1.71 -12.09
C GLU A 142 6.21 2.31 -10.78
N LEU A 143 5.59 3.42 -10.34
CA LEU A 143 5.94 4.11 -9.10
C LEU A 143 5.34 3.47 -7.85
N TYR A 144 4.51 2.44 -7.99
CA TYR A 144 3.85 1.79 -6.86
C TYR A 144 4.81 1.27 -5.76
N PRO A 145 5.96 0.63 -6.06
CA PRO A 145 6.92 0.22 -5.04
C PRO A 145 7.40 1.38 -4.15
N PHE A 146 7.63 2.56 -4.75
CA PHE A 146 8.10 3.77 -4.10
C PHE A 146 6.98 4.54 -3.39
N TRP A 147 5.75 4.42 -3.90
CA TRP A 147 4.57 5.02 -3.30
C TRP A 147 4.15 4.35 -1.99
N LYS A 148 4.33 3.03 -1.84
CA LYS A 148 3.91 2.27 -0.65
C LYS A 148 4.32 2.90 0.70
N PRO A 149 5.60 3.22 0.95
CA PRO A 149 5.98 3.86 2.21
C PRO A 149 5.37 5.25 2.40
N ILE A 150 5.18 6.00 1.31
CA ILE A 150 4.60 7.35 1.35
C ILE A 150 3.10 7.30 1.64
N GLU A 151 2.38 6.36 1.02
CA GLU A 151 0.96 6.12 1.32
C GLU A 151 0.76 5.81 2.80
N PHE A 152 1.63 4.96 3.36
CA PHE A 152 1.53 4.60 4.76
C PHE A 152 1.68 5.83 5.67
N ASP A 153 2.68 6.67 5.41
CA ASP A 153 2.90 7.91 6.14
C ASP A 153 1.68 8.85 6.04
N LEU A 154 1.09 9.01 4.85
CA LEU A 154 -0.10 9.83 4.63
C LEU A 154 -1.31 9.30 5.41
N CYS A 155 -1.51 7.98 5.42
CA CYS A 155 -2.57 7.32 6.17
C CYS A 155 -2.36 7.45 7.69
N GLN A 156 -1.13 7.29 8.19
CA GLN A 156 -0.81 7.48 9.61
C GLN A 156 -1.03 8.93 10.04
N GLN A 157 -0.61 9.91 9.23
CA GLN A 157 -0.87 11.33 9.49
C GLN A 157 -2.37 11.62 9.54
N ARG A 158 -3.16 11.05 8.64
CA ARG A 158 -4.63 11.20 8.64
C ARG A 158 -5.27 10.63 9.91
N ILE A 159 -4.79 9.48 10.40
CA ILE A 159 -5.28 8.87 11.65
C ILE A 159 -4.97 9.76 12.85
N LEU A 160 -3.75 10.30 12.93
CA LEU A 160 -3.34 11.17 14.04
C LEU A 160 -3.98 12.56 13.97
N HIS A 161 -4.13 13.09 12.76
CA HIS A 161 -4.64 14.43 12.49
C HIS A 161 -5.66 14.37 11.35
N PRO A 162 -6.97 14.25 11.64
CA PRO A 162 -8.03 14.15 10.64
C PRO A 162 -8.25 15.44 9.84
N THR A 163 -7.30 15.79 8.96
CA THR A 163 -7.35 16.98 8.10
C THR A 163 -7.89 16.68 6.71
N PRO A 164 -8.61 17.63 6.06
CA PRO A 164 -9.10 17.45 4.69
C PRO A 164 -7.98 17.10 3.69
N PHE A 165 -8.37 16.52 2.56
CA PHE A 165 -7.43 16.24 1.48
C PHE A 165 -6.76 17.54 1.00
N ASN A 166 -5.44 17.52 0.84
CA ASN A 166 -4.66 18.66 0.40
C ASN A 166 -3.81 18.27 -0.81
N ILE A 167 -4.13 18.80 -1.99
CA ILE A 167 -3.47 18.44 -3.23
C ILE A 167 -1.97 18.76 -3.24
N GLU A 168 -1.52 19.80 -2.55
CA GLU A 168 -0.09 20.17 -2.54
C GLU A 168 0.75 19.15 -1.75
N ILE A 169 0.21 18.61 -0.65
CA ILE A 169 0.85 17.51 0.09
C ILE A 169 1.03 16.31 -0.83
N TYR A 170 -0.01 15.97 -1.61
CA TYR A 170 0.03 14.82 -2.52
C TYR A 170 0.95 15.05 -3.72
N ARG A 171 1.05 16.27 -4.24
CA ARG A 171 2.04 16.63 -5.27
C ARG A 171 3.47 16.46 -4.75
N GLY A 172 3.76 16.92 -3.53
CA GLY A 172 5.06 16.71 -2.89
C GLY A 172 5.35 15.23 -2.65
N ALA A 173 4.35 14.47 -2.20
CA ALA A 173 4.44 13.03 -2.03
C ALA A 173 4.72 12.29 -3.35
N TRP A 174 4.07 12.69 -4.45
CA TRP A 174 4.33 12.13 -5.78
C TRP A 174 5.75 12.41 -6.25
N LEU A 175 6.19 13.67 -6.15
CA LEU A 175 7.55 14.07 -6.51
C LEU A 175 8.61 13.30 -5.70
N LYS A 176 8.34 13.05 -4.41
CA LYS A 176 9.20 12.21 -3.57
C LYS A 176 9.31 10.79 -4.10
N ALA A 177 8.22 10.19 -4.60
CA ALA A 177 8.24 8.87 -5.20
C ALA A 177 9.09 8.85 -6.49
N GLU A 178 8.92 9.84 -7.36
CA GLU A 178 9.70 10.01 -8.59
C GLU A 178 11.20 10.15 -8.30
N ILE A 179 11.58 11.06 -7.40
CA ILE A 179 12.99 11.26 -7.00
C ILE A 179 13.58 9.98 -6.43
N THR A 180 12.80 9.22 -5.64
CA THR A 180 13.28 7.96 -5.04
C THR A 180 13.56 6.90 -6.11
N ARG A 181 12.69 6.77 -7.12
CA ARG A 181 12.93 5.88 -8.27
C ARG A 181 14.21 6.28 -9.01
N ASP A 182 14.32 7.55 -9.39
CA ASP A 182 15.44 8.03 -10.22
C ASP A 182 16.79 7.86 -9.49
N ASN A 183 16.82 8.08 -8.17
CA ASN A 183 18.00 7.82 -7.34
C ASN A 183 18.36 6.33 -7.30
N GLN A 184 17.37 5.44 -7.20
CA GLN A 184 17.61 3.99 -7.19
C GLN A 184 18.15 3.51 -8.55
N GLU A 185 17.55 3.95 -9.66
CA GLU A 185 18.04 3.64 -11.01
C GLU A 185 19.47 4.11 -11.22
N THR A 186 19.80 5.33 -10.78
CA THR A 186 21.16 5.88 -10.85
C THR A 186 22.16 5.02 -10.06
N GLN A 187 21.77 4.55 -8.88
CA GLN A 187 22.61 3.70 -8.03
C GLN A 187 22.81 2.31 -8.64
N GLU A 188 21.79 1.71 -9.25
CA GLU A 188 21.86 0.43 -9.93
C GLU A 188 22.77 0.50 -11.16
N VAL A 189 22.67 1.57 -11.97
CA VAL A 189 23.55 1.81 -13.12
C VAL A 189 25.01 1.96 -12.68
N ALA A 190 25.27 2.76 -11.63
CA ALA A 190 26.62 2.94 -11.09
C ALA A 190 27.20 1.61 -10.58
N THR A 191 26.39 0.81 -9.88
CA THR A 191 26.81 -0.50 -9.34
C THR A 191 27.11 -1.49 -10.47
N SER A 192 26.28 -1.54 -11.50
CA SER A 192 26.48 -2.39 -12.67
C SER A 192 27.72 -2.00 -13.47
N ALA A 193 28.00 -0.69 -13.59
CA ALA A 193 29.22 -0.19 -14.25
C ALA A 193 30.50 -0.62 -13.50
N VAL A 194 30.49 -0.54 -12.16
CA VAL A 194 31.61 -1.00 -11.31
C VAL A 194 31.82 -2.51 -11.44
N LEU A 195 30.76 -3.32 -11.43
CA LEU A 195 30.85 -4.77 -11.59
C LEU A 195 31.38 -5.16 -12.98
N SER A 196 30.92 -4.47 -14.04
CA SER A 196 31.43 -4.66 -15.41
C SER A 196 32.92 -4.31 -15.51
N ALA A 197 33.34 -3.15 -14.99
CA ALA A 197 34.75 -2.73 -14.99
C ALA A 197 35.66 -3.71 -14.22
N ASN A 198 35.20 -4.24 -13.07
CA ASN A 198 35.95 -5.20 -12.28
C ASN A 198 36.04 -6.58 -12.94
N SER A 199 34.98 -7.03 -13.63
CA SER A 199 35.01 -8.28 -14.40
C SER A 199 35.95 -8.18 -15.62
N GLY A 200 35.94 -7.06 -16.34
CA GLY A 200 36.87 -6.80 -17.45
C GLY A 200 38.33 -6.70 -17.00
N SER A 201 38.58 -6.09 -15.83
CA SER A 201 39.92 -6.05 -15.20
C SER A 201 40.43 -7.43 -14.80
N PHE A 202 39.56 -8.29 -14.26
CA PHE A 202 39.91 -9.66 -13.89
C PHE A 202 40.28 -10.52 -15.12
N PHE A 203 39.53 -10.39 -16.23
CA PHE A 203 39.87 -11.06 -17.49
C PHE A 203 41.17 -10.54 -18.13
N ALA A 204 41.43 -9.23 -18.07
CA ALA A 204 42.69 -8.66 -18.55
C ALA A 204 43.90 -9.14 -17.74
N HIS A 205 43.76 -9.25 -16.41
CA HIS A 205 44.84 -9.74 -15.55
C HIS A 205 45.15 -11.23 -15.77
N CYS A 206 44.12 -12.08 -15.97
CA CYS A 206 44.33 -13.48 -16.31
C CYS A 206 44.97 -13.69 -17.70
N HIS A 207 44.67 -12.82 -18.68
CA HIS A 207 45.26 -12.92 -20.02
C HIS A 207 46.74 -12.52 -20.05
N ILE A 208 47.15 -11.56 -19.21
CA ILE A 208 48.56 -11.15 -19.07
C ILE A 208 49.40 -12.26 -18.44
N ILE A 209 48.88 -12.97 -17.42
CA ILE A 209 49.58 -14.09 -16.77
C ILE A 209 49.76 -15.30 -17.72
N LEU A 210 48.80 -15.56 -18.60
CA LEU A 210 48.90 -16.63 -19.60
C LEU A 210 49.83 -16.30 -20.78
N GLN A 211 50.08 -15.02 -21.07
CA GLN A 211 51.03 -14.61 -22.12
C GLN A 211 52.48 -14.51 -21.62
N THR A 212 52.69 -14.19 -20.34
CA THR A 212 54.03 -14.09 -19.73
C THR A 212 54.67 -15.44 -19.41
N THR A 213 53.90 -16.53 -19.41
CA THR A 213 54.42 -17.89 -19.18
C THR A 213 54.84 -18.64 -20.45
N ARG A 214 54.75 -18.03 -21.65
CA ARG A 214 55.06 -18.70 -22.93
C ARG A 214 56.38 -18.32 -23.60
N THR A 215 57.23 -17.52 -22.97
CA THR A 215 58.56 -17.18 -23.52
C THR A 215 59.67 -17.55 -22.53
N LEU A 216 60.01 -18.83 -22.49
CA LEU A 216 61.34 -19.29 -22.05
C LEU A 216 62.12 -19.68 -23.32
N PRO A 217 63.27 -19.04 -23.62
CA PRO A 217 64.10 -19.44 -24.74
C PRO A 217 64.84 -20.74 -24.39
N ASN A 218 64.58 -21.80 -25.16
CA ASN A 218 65.43 -22.98 -25.16
C ASN A 218 66.84 -22.57 -25.58
N SER A 219 67.75 -22.63 -24.62
CA SER A 219 69.18 -22.42 -24.83
C SER A 219 69.80 -23.76 -25.21
N THR A 220 70.39 -23.80 -26.39
CA THR A 220 71.13 -24.91 -26.98
C THR A 220 72.39 -25.22 -26.16
N ILE A 221 72.68 -26.51 -25.95
CA ILE A 221 74.04 -27.09 -25.92
C ILE A 221 74.02 -28.29 -26.85
#